data_AF-A0A8T6SYC2-F1
#
_entry.id   AF-A0A8T6SYC2-F1
#
_cell.length_a   1.000
_cell.length_b   1.000
_cell.length_c   1.000
_cell.angle_alpha   90.00
_cell.angle_beta   90.00
_cell.angle_gamma   90.00
#
_symmetry.space_group_name_H-M   'P 1'
#
loop_
_entity.id
_entity.type
_entity.pdbx_description
1 polymer ?
#
loop_
_entity_poly.entity_id
_entity_poly.type
_entity_poly.pdbx_seq_one_letter_code
_entity_poly.pdbx_strand_id
1 'polypeptide(L)'
;KAAACGAITVLMKKLKIGIEDVKHLYLAGAFGNYTDLENATRLGIFPEFPNVDVHPIGNGSLSGAYATLMSMEKRGEAREIAEKMVYVDLLVDVEFMEEYSRALYLPGAKEYFPSYA
;
A
#
# COMPACT_ATOMS: atom_id res chain seq x y z
N LYS A 1 -6.47 -10.34 1.44
CA LYS A 1 -6.52 -9.84 0.04
C LYS A 1 -7.47 -8.65 -0.08
N ALA A 2 -8.80 -8.87 -0.16
CA ALA A 2 -9.76 -7.80 -0.49
C ALA A 2 -9.66 -6.56 0.41
N ALA A 3 -9.40 -6.74 1.71
CA ALA A 3 -9.15 -5.64 2.64
C ALA A 3 -7.96 -4.75 2.23
N ALA A 4 -6.84 -5.34 1.81
CA ALA A 4 -5.65 -4.60 1.39
C ALA A 4 -5.91 -3.86 0.08
N CYS A 5 -6.42 -4.55 -0.94
CA CYS A 5 -6.72 -3.94 -2.23
C CYS A 5 -7.77 -2.83 -2.09
N GLY A 6 -8.88 -3.07 -1.40
CA GLY A 6 -9.92 -2.06 -1.17
C GLY A 6 -9.42 -0.85 -0.37
N ALA A 7 -8.56 -1.07 0.63
CA ALA A 7 -7.95 0.04 1.36
C ALA A 7 -7.07 0.91 0.45
N ILE A 8 -6.22 0.27 -0.37
CA ILE A 8 -5.34 0.97 -1.31
C ILE A 8 -6.17 1.78 -2.32
N THR A 9 -7.22 1.18 -2.89
CA THR A 9 -8.03 1.85 -3.91
C THR A 9 -8.86 3.01 -3.35
N VAL A 10 -9.37 2.89 -2.12
CA VAL A 10 -9.98 4.03 -1.40
C VAL A 10 -8.98 5.17 -1.22
N LEU A 11 -7.77 4.88 -0.77
CA LEU A 11 -6.74 5.91 -0.58
C LEU A 11 -6.39 6.58 -1.92
N MET A 12 -6.24 5.81 -3.00
CA MET A 12 -6.02 6.34 -4.34
C MET A 12 -7.15 7.26 -4.80
N LYS A 13 -8.41 6.84 -4.61
CA LYS A 13 -9.60 7.66 -4.94
C LYS A 13 -9.61 8.98 -4.18
N LYS A 14 -9.34 8.97 -2.87
CA LYS A 14 -9.29 10.18 -2.04
C LYS A 14 -8.17 11.13 -2.44
N LEU A 15 -7.02 10.59 -2.82
CA LEU A 15 -5.88 11.35 -3.33
C LEU A 15 -6.05 11.76 -4.81
N LYS A 16 -7.08 11.25 -5.49
CA LYS A 16 -7.36 11.46 -6.92
C LYS A 16 -6.19 11.06 -7.82
N ILE A 17 -5.55 9.93 -7.48
CA ILE A 17 -4.45 9.35 -8.24
C ILE A 17 -4.90 8.01 -8.86
N GLY A 18 -4.37 7.69 -10.04
CA GLY A 18 -4.57 6.45 -10.75
C GLY A 18 -3.42 5.45 -10.57
N ILE A 19 -3.58 4.27 -11.16
CA ILE A 19 -2.57 3.21 -11.11
C ILE A 19 -1.23 3.59 -11.75
N GLU A 20 -1.28 4.47 -12.75
CA GLU A 20 -0.10 4.99 -13.47
C GLU A 20 0.74 5.97 -12.64
N ASP A 21 0.12 6.60 -11.62
CA ASP A 21 0.77 7.63 -10.79
C ASP A 21 1.68 7.03 -9.71
N VAL A 22 1.51 5.74 -9.41
CA VAL A 22 2.27 5.04 -8.37
C VAL A 22 3.63 4.62 -8.93
N LYS A 23 4.68 5.32 -8.50
CA LYS A 23 6.06 5.11 -8.97
C LYS A 23 6.90 4.17 -8.10
N HIS A 24 6.59 4.10 -6.81
CA HIS A 24 7.37 3.32 -5.85
C HIS A 24 6.45 2.54 -4.91
N LEU A 25 6.74 1.26 -4.73
CA LEU A 25 6.06 0.40 -3.77
C LEU A 25 7.07 -0.16 -2.76
N TYR A 26 7.06 0.38 -1.55
CA TYR A 26 7.92 -0.08 -0.45
C TYR A 26 7.21 -1.19 0.33
N LEU A 27 7.74 -2.41 0.26
CA LEU A 27 7.16 -3.59 0.90
C LEU A 27 7.89 -3.94 2.19
N ALA A 28 7.21 -3.73 3.31
CA ALA A 28 7.68 -4.08 4.64
C ALA A 28 7.08 -5.41 5.15
N GLY A 29 7.74 -6.00 6.14
CA GLY A 29 7.30 -7.22 6.82
C GLY A 29 7.50 -8.47 5.98
N ALA A 30 6.78 -9.54 6.32
CA ALA A 30 6.88 -10.84 5.65
C ALA A 30 6.57 -10.76 4.14
N PHE A 31 5.78 -9.76 3.72
CA PHE A 31 5.50 -9.49 2.32
C PHE A 31 6.76 -9.07 1.55
N GLY A 32 7.69 -8.32 2.16
CA GLY A 32 8.89 -7.84 1.49
C GLY A 32 9.90 -8.95 1.13
N ASN A 33 9.90 -10.08 1.85
CA ASN A 33 10.91 -11.13 1.66
C ASN A 33 10.51 -12.20 0.63
N TYR A 34 9.21 -12.36 0.33
CA TYR A 34 8.73 -13.54 -0.42
C TYR A 34 7.57 -13.26 -1.38
N THR A 35 7.17 -11.99 -1.58
CA THR A 35 6.02 -11.70 -2.45
C THR A 35 6.50 -11.48 -3.88
N ASP A 36 6.19 -12.44 -4.75
CA ASP A 36 6.10 -12.20 -6.18
C ASP A 36 4.95 -11.20 -6.43
N LEU A 37 5.31 -9.98 -6.83
CA LEU A 37 4.33 -8.90 -7.03
C LEU A 37 3.33 -9.27 -8.13
N GLU A 38 3.77 -9.94 -9.20
CA GLU A 38 2.89 -10.35 -10.28
C GLU A 38 1.81 -11.30 -9.76
N ASN A 39 2.21 -12.30 -8.97
CA ASN A 39 1.27 -13.21 -8.33
C ASN A 39 0.37 -12.50 -7.31
N ALA A 40 0.89 -11.55 -6.54
CA ALA A 40 0.08 -10.77 -5.60
C ALA A 40 -0.94 -9.86 -6.30
N THR A 41 -0.59 -9.27 -7.44
CA THR A 41 -1.47 -8.49 -8.31
C THR A 41 -2.50 -9.39 -8.99
N ARG A 42 -2.12 -10.58 -9.48
CA ARG A 42 -3.06 -11.57 -10.05
C ARG A 42 -4.05 -12.09 -9.00
N LEU A 43 -3.59 -12.27 -7.77
CA LEU A 43 -4.47 -12.53 -6.64
C LEU A 43 -5.21 -11.27 -6.19
N GLY A 44 -4.90 -10.08 -6.71
CA GLY A 44 -5.47 -8.78 -6.38
C GLY A 44 -5.34 -8.37 -4.91
N ILE A 45 -4.17 -8.60 -4.33
CA ILE A 45 -3.76 -8.02 -3.06
C ILE A 45 -3.39 -6.55 -3.28
N PHE A 46 -2.72 -6.25 -4.40
CA PHE A 46 -2.36 -4.92 -4.87
C PHE A 46 -3.02 -4.67 -6.22
N PRO A 47 -3.47 -3.42 -6.50
CA PRO A 47 -3.77 -2.99 -7.86
C PRO A 47 -2.62 -3.28 -8.83
N GLU A 48 -2.93 -3.32 -10.11
CA GLU A 48 -1.93 -3.32 -11.16
C GLU A 48 -1.25 -1.95 -11.17
N PHE A 49 0.04 -1.88 -10.84
CA PHE A 49 0.82 -0.64 -10.90
C PHE A 49 1.86 -0.77 -12.02
N PRO A 50 1.56 -0.33 -13.25
CA PRO A 50 2.36 -0.65 -14.44
C PRO A 50 3.76 -0.01 -14.43
N ASN A 51 3.92 1.16 -13.81
CA ASN A 51 5.20 1.91 -13.78
C ASN A 51 5.92 1.82 -12.44
N VAL A 52 5.58 0.84 -11.60
CA VAL A 52 6.07 0.78 -10.22
C VAL A 52 7.45 0.17 -10.12
N ASP A 53 8.30 0.81 -9.34
CA ASP A 53 9.55 0.23 -8.86
C ASP A 53 9.34 -0.33 -7.44
N VAL A 54 9.70 -1.60 -7.24
CA VAL A 54 9.36 -2.37 -6.03
C VAL A 54 10.56 -2.45 -5.10
N HIS A 55 10.38 -1.97 -3.88
CA HIS A 55 11.44 -1.84 -2.88
C HIS A 55 11.12 -2.70 -1.65
N PRO A 56 11.62 -3.94 -1.57
CA PRO A 56 11.52 -4.73 -0.35
C PRO A 56 12.43 -4.12 0.72
N ILE A 57 11.86 -3.74 1.86
CA ILE A 57 12.61 -3.09 2.96
C ILE A 57 12.75 -3.98 4.22
N GLY A 58 12.27 -5.22 4.15
CA GLY A 58 12.30 -6.16 5.27
C GLY A 58 11.49 -5.65 6.47
N ASN A 59 11.99 -5.85 7.69
CA ASN A 59 11.31 -5.38 8.90
C ASN A 59 11.57 -3.88 9.14
N GLY A 60 10.78 -3.03 8.50
CA GLY A 60 10.86 -1.58 8.66
C GLY A 60 10.69 -1.08 10.10
N SER A 61 9.92 -1.80 10.93
CA SER A 61 9.74 -1.45 12.36
C SER A 61 11.05 -1.62 13.14
N LEU A 62 11.73 -2.76 12.97
CA LEU A 62 13.00 -3.03 13.65
C LEU A 62 14.11 -2.10 13.13
N SER A 63 14.20 -1.93 11.81
CA SER A 63 15.18 -1.03 11.19
C SER A 63 14.97 0.43 11.63
N GLY A 64 13.72 0.89 11.73
CA GLY A 64 13.38 2.22 12.24
C GLY A 64 13.67 2.39 13.73
N ALA A 65 13.39 1.39 14.55
CA ALA A 65 13.74 1.39 15.97
C ALA A 65 15.26 1.49 16.16
N TYR A 66 16.04 0.73 15.39
CA TYR A 66 17.50 0.83 15.40
C TYR A 66 17.98 2.22 14.98
N ALA A 67 17.48 2.76 13.87
CA ALA A 67 17.88 4.07 13.36
C ALA A 67 17.60 5.21 14.36
N THR A 68 16.44 5.20 15.00
CA THR A 68 16.05 6.20 16.01
C THR A 68 16.74 6.00 17.36
N LEU A 69 17.19 4.79 17.69
CA LEU A 69 18.01 4.52 18.86
C LEU A 69 19.44 5.08 18.65
N MET A 70 20.01 4.86 17.47
CA MET A 70 21.41 5.20 17.16
C MET A 70 21.62 6.68 16.77
N SER A 71 20.58 7.39 16.34
CA SER A 71 20.69 8.79 15.91
C SER A 71 19.54 9.67 16.44
N MET A 72 19.92 10.76 17.12
CA MET A 72 18.98 11.79 17.58
C MET A 72 18.35 12.55 16.41
N GLU A 73 19.09 12.75 15.33
CA GLU A 73 18.57 13.36 14.09
C GLU A 73 17.47 12.49 13.48
N LYS A 74 17.72 11.18 13.34
CA LYS A 74 16.70 10.24 12.83
C LYS A 74 15.48 10.13 13.75
N ARG A 75 15.67 10.27 15.06
CA ARG A 75 14.57 10.36 16.01
C ARG A 75 13.73 11.62 15.81
N GLY A 76 14.37 12.76 15.53
CA GLY A 76 13.68 14.01 15.15
C GLY A 76 12.89 13.84 13.85
N GLU A 77 13.53 13.30 12.80
CA GLU A 77 12.88 13.05 11.49
C GLU A 77 11.66 12.14 11.64
N ALA A 78 11.76 11.04 12.41
CA ALA A 78 10.63 10.15 12.66
C ALA A 78 9.45 10.86 13.36
N ARG A 79 9.73 11.81 14.25
CA ARG A 79 8.69 12.62 14.91
C ARG A 79 8.00 13.55 13.92
N GLU A 80 8.77 14.25 13.09
CA GLU A 80 8.20 15.14 12.06
C GLU A 80 7.34 14.38 11.06
N ILE A 81 7.76 13.17 10.65
CA ILE A 81 6.96 12.31 9.78
C ILE A 81 5.66 11.96 10.48
N ALA A 82 5.70 11.52 11.74
CA ALA A 82 4.50 11.17 12.50
C ALA A 82 3.52 12.35 12.62
N GLU A 83 4.01 13.58 12.80
CA GLU A 83 3.18 14.79 12.86
C GLU A 83 2.54 15.17 11.51
N LYS A 84 3.12 14.73 10.38
CA LYS A 84 2.59 14.96 9.02
C LYS A 84 1.67 13.84 8.53
N MET A 85 1.62 12.69 9.19
CA MET A 85 0.80 11.56 8.78
C MET A 85 -0.69 11.86 8.99
N VAL A 86 -1.49 11.64 7.94
CA VAL A 86 -2.96 11.74 8.03
C VAL A 86 -3.54 10.34 8.18
N TYR A 87 -4.30 10.14 9.25
CA TYR A 87 -5.04 8.89 9.47
C TYR A 87 -6.37 8.93 8.72
N VAL A 88 -6.64 7.88 7.93
CA VAL A 88 -7.92 7.67 7.26
C VAL A 88 -8.61 6.47 7.91
N ASP A 89 -9.74 6.73 8.56
CA ASP A 89 -10.51 5.68 9.22
C ASP A 89 -11.42 4.95 8.21
N LEU A 90 -10.96 3.78 7.76
CA LEU A 90 -11.69 2.98 6.76
C LEU A 90 -12.95 2.30 7.32
N LEU A 91 -13.11 2.18 8.65
CA LEU A 91 -14.29 1.53 9.23
C LEU A 91 -15.55 2.37 9.10
N VAL A 92 -15.40 3.69 9.07
CA VAL A 92 -16.50 4.65 8.89
C VAL A 92 -16.57 5.19 7.46
N ASP A 93 -15.66 4.74 6.59
CA ASP A 93 -15.60 5.19 5.22
C ASP A 93 -16.61 4.44 4.35
N VAL A 94 -17.59 5.17 3.83
CA VAL A 94 -18.66 4.59 3.00
C VAL A 94 -18.11 4.00 1.70
N GLU A 95 -17.04 4.58 1.14
CA GLU A 95 -16.42 4.08 -0.09
C GLU A 95 -15.64 2.78 0.15
N PHE A 96 -15.16 2.53 1.38
CA PHE A 96 -14.40 1.33 1.69
C PHE A 96 -15.23 0.06 1.56
N MET A 97 -16.48 0.05 2.00
CA MET A 97 -17.34 -1.13 1.84
C MET A 97 -17.61 -1.47 0.37
N GLU A 98 -17.76 -0.44 -0.48
CA GLU A 98 -17.91 -0.62 -1.92
C GLU A 98 -16.63 -1.19 -2.55
N GLU A 99 -15.48 -0.56 -2.28
CA GLU A 99 -14.18 -0.98 -2.82
C GLU A 99 -13.77 -2.36 -2.31
N TYR A 100 -14.02 -2.67 -1.04
CA TYR A 100 -13.82 -4.00 -0.47
C TYR A 100 -14.63 -5.05 -1.21
N SER A 101 -15.92 -4.77 -1.45
CA SER A 101 -16.82 -5.69 -2.16
C SER A 101 -16.37 -5.93 -3.60
N ARG A 102 -15.93 -4.86 -4.29
CA ARG A 102 -15.34 -4.97 -5.64
C ARG A 102 -14.04 -5.77 -5.64
N ALA A 103 -13.24 -5.67 -4.58
CA ALA A 103 -12.00 -6.41 -4.41
C ALA A 103 -12.17 -7.87 -3.97
N LEU A 104 -13.39 -8.34 -3.68
CA LEU A 104 -13.65 -9.77 -3.39
C LEU A 104 -13.45 -10.64 -4.63
N TYR A 105 -13.76 -10.11 -5.82
CA TYR A 105 -13.53 -10.80 -7.09
C TYR A 105 -12.03 -10.82 -7.42
N LEU A 106 -11.62 -11.83 -8.19
CA LEU A 106 -10.23 -11.99 -8.62
C LEU A 106 -10.05 -11.52 -10.07
N PRO A 107 -9.08 -10.64 -10.35
CA PRO A 107 -8.22 -9.95 -9.38
C PRO A 107 -8.93 -8.79 -8.65
N GLY A 108 -9.96 -8.18 -9.24
CA GLY A 108 -10.72 -7.08 -8.63
C GLY A 108 -11.46 -6.29 -9.72
N ALA A 109 -11.75 -5.01 -9.45
CA ALA A 109 -12.38 -4.16 -10.45
C ALA A 109 -11.46 -3.85 -11.64
N LYS A 110 -12.02 -3.88 -12.85
CA LYS A 110 -11.31 -3.66 -14.13
C LYS A 110 -10.49 -2.38 -14.19
N GLU A 111 -10.94 -1.32 -13.52
CA GLU A 111 -10.23 -0.03 -13.49
C GLU A 111 -8.87 -0.10 -12.78
N TYR A 112 -8.66 -1.08 -11.89
CA TYR A 112 -7.40 -1.28 -11.17
C TYR A 112 -6.58 -2.48 -11.69
N PHE A 113 -7.13 -3.24 -12.65
CA PHE A 113 -6.53 -4.44 -13.22
C PHE A 113 -6.78 -4.52 -14.73
N PRO A 114 -6.37 -3.49 -15.51
CA PRO A 114 -6.66 -3.43 -16.94
C PRO A 114 -6.11 -4.61 -17.74
N SER A 115 -5.01 -5.25 -17.31
CA SER A 115 -4.40 -6.38 -18.04
C SER A 115 -5.08 -7.72 -17.82
N TYR A 116 -5.99 -7.83 -16.85
CA TYR A 116 -6.63 -9.10 -16.45
C TYR A 116 -8.12 -9.17 -16.83
N ALA A 117 -8.55 -8.32 -17.78
CA ALA A 117 -9.94 -8.04 -18.10
C ALA A 117 -10.37 -8.43 -19.52
#